data_AF-A0A971WJV0-F1
#
_entry.id   AF-A0A971WJV0-F1
#
_cell.length_a   1.000
_cell.length_b   1.000
_cell.length_c   1.000
_cell.angle_alpha   90.00
_cell.angle_beta   90.00
_cell.angle_gamma   90.00
#
_symmetry.space_group_name_H-M   'P 1'
#
loop_
_entity.id
_entity.type
_entity.pdbx_description
1 polymer ?
#
loop_
_entity_poly.entity_id
_entity_poly.type
_entity_poly.pdbx_seq_one_letter_code
_entity_poly.pdbx_strand_id
1 'polypeptide(L)'
;MDEARRIEQDVYQKRKVKIPKKIFLIGREKLSQENKQKVDDLLGKYPTLQGFYWAKEKIRELYRQTDREKATKILDNIIFNLKVADDAELVRWGNTLKKWREPILNYFHNRTTNGYTEGCNTKIKMLKRISYGLGNVEVYWRKMLLGFIPRRECFHTI
;
A
#
# COMPACT_ATOMS: atom_id res chain seq x y z
N MET A 1 5.26 -11.05 -24.03
CA MET A 1 6.31 -11.32 -23.03
C MET A 1 5.98 -10.50 -21.80
N ASP A 2 5.99 -11.14 -20.64
CA ASP A 2 5.66 -10.55 -19.33
C ASP A 2 6.61 -9.36 -19.04
N GLU A 3 6.13 -8.12 -19.13
CA GLU A 3 6.97 -6.93 -18.99
C GLU A 3 7.69 -6.89 -17.63
N ALA A 4 7.07 -7.49 -16.60
CA ALA A 4 7.69 -7.73 -15.30
C ALA A 4 9.02 -8.50 -15.42
N ARG A 5 9.06 -9.58 -16.23
CA ARG A 5 10.29 -10.33 -16.49
C ARG A 5 11.34 -9.51 -17.24
N ARG A 6 10.91 -8.64 -18.16
CA ARG A 6 11.82 -7.74 -18.89
C ARG A 6 12.46 -6.72 -17.93
N ILE A 7 11.66 -6.16 -17.02
CA ILE A 7 12.14 -5.26 -15.96
C ILE A 7 13.14 -6.00 -15.07
N GLU A 8 12.83 -7.23 -14.64
CA GLU A 8 13.74 -8.04 -13.82
C GLU A 8 15.06 -8.34 -14.55
N GLN A 9 15.02 -8.72 -15.81
CA GLN A 9 16.25 -8.98 -16.61
C GLN A 9 17.10 -7.72 -16.79
N ASP A 10 16.48 -6.57 -17.09
CA ASP A 10 17.20 -5.30 -17.26
C ASP A 10 17.84 -4.81 -15.94
N VAL A 11 17.20 -5.10 -14.79
CA VAL A 11 17.71 -4.77 -13.44
C VAL A 11 18.81 -5.73 -12.99
N TYR A 12 18.60 -7.05 -13.09
CA TYR A 12 19.48 -8.06 -12.51
C TYR A 12 20.57 -8.54 -13.46
N GLN A 13 20.25 -8.85 -14.71
CA GLN A 13 21.20 -9.51 -15.63
C GLN A 13 22.09 -8.51 -16.37
N LYS A 14 21.56 -7.34 -16.74
CA LYS A 14 22.30 -6.40 -17.58
C LYS A 14 22.96 -5.24 -16.81
N ARG A 15 22.58 -5.00 -15.55
CA ARG A 15 22.90 -3.77 -14.77
C ARG A 15 22.70 -2.47 -15.57
N LYS A 16 21.95 -2.50 -16.68
CA LYS A 16 21.82 -1.41 -17.64
C LYS A 16 20.91 -0.32 -17.11
N VAL A 17 19.98 -0.66 -16.21
CA VAL A 17 19.04 0.28 -15.60
C VAL A 17 18.99 0.06 -14.10
N LYS A 18 19.37 1.08 -13.32
CA LYS A 18 19.17 1.10 -11.87
C LYS A 18 17.81 1.73 -11.58
N ILE A 19 16.79 0.90 -11.35
CA ILE A 19 15.45 1.40 -11.00
C ILE A 19 15.45 1.86 -9.53
N PRO A 20 15.33 3.16 -9.23
CA PRO A 20 15.31 3.63 -7.86
C PRO A 20 13.91 3.38 -7.27
N LYS A 21 13.69 2.24 -6.61
CA LYS A 21 12.35 1.88 -6.09
C LYS A 21 11.70 2.99 -5.25
N LYS A 22 12.50 3.75 -4.49
CA LYS A 22 12.03 4.83 -3.61
C LYS A 22 11.27 5.94 -4.34
N ILE A 23 11.64 6.29 -5.58
CA ILE A 23 10.95 7.38 -6.31
C ILE A 23 9.52 7.00 -6.70
N PHE A 24 9.24 5.71 -6.87
CA PHE A 24 7.89 5.21 -7.14
C PHE A 24 7.00 5.15 -5.90
N LEU A 25 7.57 5.13 -4.69
CA LEU A 25 6.82 5.10 -3.42
C LEU A 25 6.41 6.49 -2.95
N ILE A 26 7.17 7.52 -3.33
CA ILE A 26 6.87 8.91 -3.01
C ILE A 26 5.76 9.42 -3.94
N GLY A 27 4.89 10.30 -3.45
CA GLY A 27 3.87 10.93 -4.28
C GLY A 27 4.49 11.87 -5.31
N ARG A 28 3.93 11.94 -6.52
CA ARG A 28 4.51 12.74 -7.61
C ARG A 28 4.73 14.20 -7.23
N GLU A 29 3.86 14.76 -6.39
CA GLU A 29 3.97 16.16 -5.92
C GLU A 29 5.21 16.43 -5.06
N LYS A 30 5.77 15.41 -4.40
CA LYS A 30 6.92 15.54 -3.49
C LYS A 30 8.26 15.20 -4.15
N LEU A 31 8.26 14.80 -5.41
CA LEU A 31 9.48 14.49 -6.15
C LEU A 31 10.15 15.78 -6.64
N SER A 32 11.50 15.81 -6.58
CA SER A 32 12.28 16.82 -7.28
C SER A 32 12.09 16.70 -8.79
N GLN A 33 12.36 17.78 -9.54
CA GLN A 33 12.19 17.78 -10.99
C GLN A 33 13.03 16.69 -11.68
N GLU A 34 14.28 16.49 -11.22
CA GLU A 34 15.14 15.40 -11.69
C GLU A 34 14.52 14.01 -11.47
N ASN A 35 13.91 13.78 -10.31
CA ASN A 35 13.27 12.50 -10.02
C ASN A 35 11.97 12.31 -10.79
N LYS A 36 11.21 13.37 -11.07
CA LYS A 36 10.04 13.30 -11.96
C LYS A 36 10.46 12.87 -13.36
N GLN A 37 11.51 13.48 -13.90
CA GLN A 37 12.04 13.09 -15.21
C GLN A 37 12.46 11.62 -15.24
N LYS A 38 13.19 11.15 -14.22
CA LYS A 38 13.57 9.73 -14.10
C LYS A 38 12.36 8.80 -14.04
N VAL A 39 11.29 9.19 -13.35
CA VAL A 39 10.03 8.41 -13.38
C VAL A 39 9.51 8.37 -14.80
N ASP A 40 9.35 9.54 -15.44
CA ASP A 40 8.74 9.64 -16.78
C ASP A 40 9.53 8.85 -17.83
N ASP A 41 10.86 8.89 -17.80
CA ASP A 41 11.73 8.10 -18.68
C ASP A 41 11.51 6.59 -18.48
N LEU A 42 11.37 6.14 -17.23
CA LEU A 42 11.11 4.74 -16.90
C LEU A 42 9.68 4.32 -17.29
N LEU A 43 8.69 5.18 -17.12
CA LEU A 43 7.31 4.91 -17.52
C LEU A 43 7.18 4.85 -19.05
N GLY A 44 7.89 5.70 -19.78
CA GLY A 44 7.94 5.64 -21.25
C GLY A 44 8.62 4.36 -21.77
N LYS A 45 9.57 3.81 -21.02
CA LYS A 45 10.24 2.55 -21.37
C LYS A 45 9.38 1.31 -21.08
N TYR A 46 8.49 1.38 -20.09
CA TYR A 46 7.71 0.23 -19.60
C TYR A 46 6.21 0.60 -19.47
N PRO A 47 5.39 0.42 -20.53
CA PRO A 47 3.98 0.79 -20.53
C PRO A 47 3.10 0.13 -19.46
N THR A 48 3.36 -1.13 -19.10
CA THR A 48 2.63 -1.79 -18.00
C THR A 48 2.96 -1.11 -16.66
N LEU A 49 4.22 -0.74 -16.43
CA LEU A 49 4.62 0.03 -15.23
C LEU A 49 3.91 1.39 -15.16
N GLN A 50 3.66 2.03 -16.29
CA GLN A 50 2.88 3.27 -16.38
C GLN A 50 1.46 3.07 -15.87
N GLY A 51 0.79 1.99 -16.26
CA GLY A 51 -0.55 1.65 -15.77
C GLY A 51 -0.59 1.50 -14.24
N PHE A 52 0.38 0.79 -13.67
CA PHE A 52 0.50 0.64 -12.21
C PHE A 52 0.77 1.96 -11.50
N TYR A 53 1.67 2.78 -12.04
CA TYR A 53 2.00 4.08 -11.46
C TYR A 53 0.80 5.03 -11.49
N TRP A 54 0.08 5.09 -12.62
CA TRP A 54 -1.13 5.88 -12.77
C TRP A 54 -2.19 5.49 -11.72
N ALA A 55 -2.48 4.19 -11.59
CA ALA A 55 -3.47 3.72 -10.64
C ALA A 55 -3.07 4.03 -9.19
N LYS A 56 -1.78 3.89 -8.85
CA LYS A 56 -1.24 4.31 -7.55
C LYS A 56 -1.43 5.80 -7.28
N GLU A 57 -1.12 6.68 -8.23
CA GLU A 57 -1.34 8.13 -8.05
C GLU A 57 -2.84 8.47 -7.95
N LYS A 58 -3.70 7.81 -8.73
CA LYS A 58 -5.15 8.01 -8.64
C LYS A 58 -5.76 7.52 -7.33
N ILE A 59 -5.26 6.44 -6.75
CA ILE A 59 -5.66 6.02 -5.39
C ILE A 59 -5.22 7.06 -4.35
N ARG A 60 -4.03 7.67 -4.50
CA ARG A 60 -3.63 8.78 -3.61
C ARG A 60 -4.56 9.98 -3.75
N GLU A 61 -4.96 10.31 -4.99
CA GLU A 61 -5.92 11.39 -5.28
C GLU A 61 -7.29 11.10 -4.66
N LEU A 62 -7.77 9.85 -4.72
CA LEU A 62 -8.99 9.38 -4.08
C LEU A 62 -8.97 9.68 -2.58
N TYR A 63 -7.93 9.25 -1.86
CA TYR A 63 -7.87 9.44 -0.40
C TYR A 63 -7.64 10.89 0.04
N ARG A 64 -7.28 11.80 -0.89
CA ARG A 64 -7.24 13.24 -0.63
C ARG A 64 -8.60 13.93 -0.74
N GLN A 65 -9.62 13.25 -1.29
CA GLN A 65 -10.94 13.84 -1.38
C GLN A 65 -11.54 14.08 0.00
N THR A 66 -12.31 15.16 0.11
CA THR A 66 -13.10 15.44 1.30
C THR A 66 -14.42 14.67 1.28
N ASP A 67 -15.00 14.54 0.09
CA ASP A 67 -16.35 14.06 -0.16
C ASP A 67 -16.38 12.62 -0.74
N ARG A 68 -17.34 11.83 -0.26
CA ARG A 68 -17.54 10.42 -0.66
C ARG A 68 -17.98 10.31 -2.11
N GLU A 69 -18.81 11.23 -2.62
CA GLU A 69 -19.29 11.15 -4.00
C GLU A 69 -18.15 11.39 -5.00
N LYS A 70 -17.31 12.40 -4.75
CA LYS A 70 -16.09 12.64 -5.54
C LYS A 70 -15.14 11.43 -5.48
N ALA A 71 -14.90 10.88 -4.31
CA ALA A 71 -14.09 9.68 -4.14
C ALA A 71 -14.66 8.48 -4.91
N THR A 72 -15.99 8.34 -4.93
CA THR A 72 -16.71 7.30 -5.68
C THR A 72 -16.44 7.39 -7.17
N LYS A 73 -16.59 8.58 -7.76
CA LYS A 73 -16.31 8.81 -9.18
C LYS A 73 -14.87 8.47 -9.55
N ILE A 74 -13.92 8.86 -8.71
CA ILE A 74 -12.50 8.53 -8.91
C ILE A 74 -12.28 7.01 -8.82
N LEU A 75 -12.85 6.34 -7.81
CA LEU A 75 -12.71 4.90 -7.63
C LEU A 75 -13.27 4.11 -8.81
N ASP A 76 -14.45 4.48 -9.28
CA ASP A 76 -15.11 3.83 -10.41
C ASP A 76 -14.30 4.05 -11.71
N ASN A 77 -13.71 5.24 -11.89
CA ASN A 77 -12.79 5.50 -13.00
C ASN A 77 -11.52 4.63 -12.92
N ILE A 78 -10.92 4.47 -11.73
CA ILE A 78 -9.76 3.59 -11.54
C ILE A 78 -10.12 2.15 -11.89
N ILE A 79 -11.23 1.63 -11.33
CA ILE A 79 -11.69 0.26 -11.57
C ILE A 79 -11.93 0.04 -13.07
N PHE A 80 -12.60 0.97 -13.74
CA PHE A 80 -12.88 0.86 -15.17
C PHE A 80 -11.58 0.75 -15.98
N ASN A 81 -10.66 1.71 -15.82
CA ASN A 81 -9.39 1.73 -16.56
C ASN A 81 -8.54 0.48 -16.30
N LEU A 82 -8.48 0.01 -15.05
CA LEU A 82 -7.73 -1.21 -14.72
C LEU A 82 -8.34 -2.46 -15.36
N LYS A 83 -9.67 -2.53 -15.48
CA LYS A 83 -10.36 -3.69 -16.04
C LYS A 83 -10.30 -3.77 -17.57
N VAL A 84 -10.08 -2.65 -18.26
CA VAL A 84 -9.93 -2.60 -19.72
C VAL A 84 -8.46 -2.58 -20.16
N ALA A 85 -7.52 -2.64 -19.21
CA ALA A 85 -6.11 -2.73 -19.52
C ALA A 85 -5.76 -4.09 -20.14
N ASP A 86 -4.78 -4.09 -21.04
CA ASP A 86 -4.29 -5.32 -21.69
C ASP A 86 -3.49 -6.24 -20.74
N ASP A 87 -3.07 -5.71 -19.59
CA ASP A 87 -2.28 -6.44 -18.60
C ASP A 87 -3.16 -7.17 -17.58
N ALA A 88 -2.96 -8.49 -17.45
CA ALA A 88 -3.76 -9.34 -16.58
C ALA A 88 -3.64 -8.98 -15.09
N GLU A 89 -2.48 -8.49 -14.63
CA GLU A 89 -2.29 -8.08 -13.24
C GLU A 89 -2.97 -6.75 -12.94
N LEU A 90 -3.02 -5.80 -13.89
CA LEU A 90 -3.87 -4.60 -13.79
C LEU A 90 -5.36 -4.99 -13.69
N VAL A 91 -5.83 -5.91 -14.53
CA VAL A 91 -7.22 -6.40 -14.48
C VAL A 91 -7.53 -7.07 -13.13
N ARG A 92 -6.61 -7.89 -12.63
CA ARG A 92 -6.72 -8.54 -11.32
C ARG A 92 -6.80 -7.51 -10.19
N TRP A 93 -6.00 -6.45 -10.27
CA TRP A 93 -6.06 -5.36 -9.31
C TRP A 93 -7.40 -4.61 -9.38
N GLY A 94 -7.89 -4.30 -10.59
CA GLY A 94 -9.21 -3.70 -10.80
C GLY A 94 -10.34 -4.53 -10.19
N ASN A 95 -10.31 -5.85 -10.35
CA ASN A 95 -11.28 -6.76 -9.72
C ASN A 95 -11.19 -6.74 -8.19
N THR A 96 -9.98 -6.63 -7.64
CA THR A 96 -9.77 -6.49 -6.20
C THR A 96 -10.36 -5.18 -5.69
N LEU A 97 -10.09 -4.05 -6.35
CA LEU A 97 -10.68 -2.76 -5.99
C LEU A 97 -12.21 -2.78 -6.07
N LYS A 98 -12.78 -3.43 -7.10
CA LYS A 98 -14.23 -3.62 -7.20
C LYS A 98 -14.80 -4.39 -6.01
N LYS A 99 -14.14 -5.50 -5.61
CA LYS A 99 -14.57 -6.30 -4.45
C LYS A 99 -14.52 -5.51 -3.15
N TRP A 100 -13.53 -4.62 -3.00
CA TRP A 100 -13.32 -3.81 -1.79
C TRP A 100 -13.90 -2.40 -1.88
N ARG A 101 -14.76 -2.13 -2.87
CA ARG A 101 -15.29 -0.79 -3.16
C ARG A 101 -15.95 -0.14 -1.95
N GLU A 102 -16.93 -0.80 -1.35
CA GLU A 102 -17.64 -0.24 -0.17
C GLU A 102 -16.71 -0.05 1.03
N PRO A 103 -15.86 -1.03 1.42
CA PRO A 103 -14.85 -0.79 2.46
C PRO A 103 -13.94 0.42 2.21
N ILE A 104 -13.52 0.64 0.95
CA ILE A 104 -12.70 1.81 0.58
C ILE A 104 -13.50 3.09 0.76
N LEU A 105 -14.76 3.13 0.30
CA LEU A 105 -15.61 4.33 0.41
C LEU A 105 -16.06 4.61 1.85
N ASN A 106 -16.12 3.61 2.71
CA ASN A 106 -16.44 3.77 4.13
C ASN A 106 -15.40 4.61 4.88
N TYR A 107 -14.17 4.69 4.36
CA TYR A 107 -13.17 5.63 4.87
C TYR A 107 -13.69 7.07 4.93
N PHE A 108 -14.53 7.49 3.97
CA PHE A 108 -15.00 8.88 3.91
C PHE A 108 -16.10 9.24 4.91
N HIS A 109 -16.65 8.27 5.64
CA HIS A 109 -17.61 8.54 6.72
C HIS A 109 -16.90 9.07 7.97
N ASN A 110 -15.91 8.32 8.47
CA ASN A 110 -15.27 8.62 9.76
C ASN A 110 -13.75 8.85 9.67
N ARG A 111 -13.16 8.69 8.47
CA ARG A 111 -11.71 8.74 8.22
C ARG A 111 -10.90 7.79 9.11
N THR A 112 -11.54 6.72 9.58
CA THR A 112 -10.90 5.71 10.41
C THR A 112 -9.82 5.01 9.61
N THR A 113 -8.63 4.93 10.18
CA THR A 113 -7.49 4.25 9.56
C THR A 113 -7.27 2.91 10.26
N ASN A 114 -6.65 1.97 9.55
CA ASN A 114 -6.19 0.72 10.15
C ASN A 114 -4.97 0.90 11.07
N GLY A 115 -4.52 2.13 11.35
CA GLY A 115 -3.29 2.40 12.11
C GLY A 115 -3.31 1.79 13.51
N TYR A 116 -4.46 1.82 14.20
CA TYR A 116 -4.59 1.14 15.50
C TYR A 116 -4.42 -0.38 15.35
N THR A 117 -5.13 -0.99 14.40
CA THR A 117 -5.05 -2.43 14.13
C THR A 117 -3.64 -2.86 13.69
N GLU A 118 -2.95 -2.03 12.88
CA GLU A 118 -1.55 -2.22 12.51
C GLU A 118 -0.61 -2.14 13.72
N GLY A 119 -0.85 -1.21 14.64
CA GLY A 119 -0.16 -1.10 15.91
C GLY A 119 -0.32 -2.36 16.76
N CYS A 120 -1.56 -2.85 16.90
CA CYS A 120 -1.85 -4.12 17.58
C CYS A 120 -1.12 -5.29 16.92
N ASN A 121 -1.19 -5.39 15.59
CA ASN A 121 -0.51 -6.46 14.84
C ASN A 121 1.01 -6.41 15.00
N THR A 122 1.60 -5.22 15.02
CA THR A 122 3.04 -5.02 15.25
C THR A 122 3.43 -5.49 16.65
N LYS A 123 2.63 -5.13 17.66
CA LYS A 123 2.83 -5.54 19.04
C LYS A 123 2.71 -7.06 19.21
N ILE A 124 1.71 -7.69 18.61
CA ILE A 124 1.55 -9.16 18.61
C ILE A 124 2.76 -9.83 17.96
N LYS A 125 3.22 -9.35 16.80
CA LYS A 125 4.39 -9.90 16.12
C LYS A 125 5.67 -9.77 16.97
N MET A 126 5.84 -8.65 17.67
CA MET A 126 6.93 -8.47 18.61
C MET A 126 6.86 -9.46 19.78
N LEU A 127 5.69 -9.57 20.42
CA LEU A 127 5.46 -10.50 21.53
C LEU A 127 5.68 -11.96 21.12
N LYS A 128 5.27 -12.32 19.89
CA LYS A 128 5.58 -13.63 19.29
C LYS A 128 7.09 -13.84 19.13
N ARG A 129 7.83 -12.83 18.63
CA ARG A 129 9.28 -12.91 18.43
C ARG A 129 10.06 -13.06 19.72
N ILE A 130 9.71 -12.36 20.79
CA ILE A 130 10.37 -12.52 22.10
C ILE A 130 9.96 -13.79 22.84
N SER A 131 8.95 -14.51 22.32
CA SER A 131 8.37 -15.71 22.91
C SER A 131 8.71 -16.98 22.12
N TYR A 132 9.70 -16.93 21.22
CA TYR A 132 10.19 -18.13 20.53
C TYR A 132 10.67 -19.17 21.54
N GLY A 133 10.35 -20.44 21.28
CA GLY A 133 10.72 -21.58 22.14
C GLY A 133 9.79 -21.80 23.35
N LEU A 134 8.71 -21.02 23.52
CA LEU A 134 7.72 -21.32 24.54
C LEU A 134 6.92 -22.59 24.16
N GLY A 135 7.10 -23.65 24.96
CA GLY A 135 6.29 -24.88 24.87
C GLY A 135 4.93 -24.79 25.58
N ASN A 136 4.73 -23.79 26.42
CA ASN A 136 3.49 -23.60 27.19
C ASN A 136 2.65 -22.44 26.61
N VAL A 137 1.47 -22.78 26.08
CA VAL A 137 0.51 -21.84 25.49
C VAL A 137 -0.04 -20.84 26.52
N GLU A 138 -0.18 -21.25 27.79
CA GLU A 138 -0.70 -20.38 28.84
C GLU A 138 0.26 -19.23 29.15
N VAL A 139 1.57 -19.48 29.12
CA VAL A 139 2.59 -18.44 29.28
C VAL A 139 2.53 -17.45 28.11
N TYR A 140 2.30 -17.94 26.89
CA TYR A 140 2.13 -17.10 25.72
C TYR A 140 0.88 -16.22 25.82
N TRP A 141 -0.25 -16.77 26.26
CA TRP A 141 -1.49 -16.04 26.51
C TRP A 141 -1.29 -14.93 27.55
N ARG A 142 -0.67 -15.24 28.70
CA ARG A 142 -0.38 -14.26 29.76
C ARG A 142 0.51 -13.12 29.26
N LYS A 143 1.53 -13.42 28.45
CA LYS A 143 2.39 -12.40 27.82
C LYS A 143 1.61 -11.51 26.86
N MET A 144 0.69 -12.08 26.09
CA MET A 144 -0.19 -11.30 25.20
C MET A 144 -1.05 -10.35 26.01
N LEU A 145 -1.76 -10.84 27.03
CA LEU A 145 -2.58 -10.00 27.90
C LEU A 145 -1.75 -8.88 28.53
N LEU A 146 -0.63 -9.21 29.18
CA LEU A 146 0.25 -8.23 29.83
C LEU A 146 0.76 -7.19 28.84
N GLY A 147 1.12 -7.62 27.63
CA GLY A 147 1.53 -6.71 26.58
C GLY A 147 0.48 -5.65 26.30
N PHE A 148 -0.80 -6.02 26.20
CA PHE A 148 -1.89 -5.10 25.84
C PHE A 148 -2.47 -4.28 27.00
N ILE A 149 -2.18 -4.63 28.25
CA ILE A 149 -2.60 -3.83 29.41
C ILE A 149 -1.87 -2.48 29.38
N PRO A 150 -2.58 -1.34 29.34
CA PRO A 150 -1.94 -0.03 29.43
C PRO A 150 -1.30 0.12 30.82
N ARG A 151 -0.03 0.54 30.86
CA ARG A 151 0.62 0.89 32.12
C ARG A 151 -0.04 2.14 32.68
N ARG A 152 -0.36 2.13 33.99
CA ARG A 152 -0.99 3.27 34.69
C ARG A 152 -0.21 4.58 34.53
N GLU A 153 1.11 4.49 34.34
CA GLU A 153 2.03 5.61 34.11
C GLU A 153 1.84 6.34 32.77
N CYS A 154 1.13 5.75 31.80
CA CYS A 154 0.90 6.35 30.46
C CYS A 154 -0.37 7.20 30.37
N PHE A 155 -1.16 7.28 31.44
CA PHE A 155 -2.28 8.21 31.52
C PHE A 155 -1.81 9.42 32.33
N HIS A 156 -1.64 10.57 31.67
CA HIS A 156 -1.62 11.83 32.41
C HIS A 156 -3.04 12.04 32.97
N THR A 157 -3.17 11.96 34.28
CA THR A 157 -4.36 12.39 35.00
C THR A 157 -4.61 13.85 34.61
N ILE A 158 -5.77 14.13 34.03
CA ILE A 158 -6.28 15.50 33.85
C ILE A 158 -6.56 16.08 35.22
#